data_AF-M4BAZ1-F1
#
_entry.id   AF-M4BAZ1-F1
#
_cell.length_a   1.000
_cell.length_b   1.000
_cell.length_c   1.000
_cell.angle_alpha   90.00
_cell.angle_beta   90.00
_cell.angle_gamma   90.00
#
_symmetry.space_group_name_H-M   'P 1'
#
loop_
_entity.id
_entity.type
_entity.pdbx_description
1 polymer ?
#
loop_
_entity_poly.entity_id
_entity_poly.type
_entity_poly.pdbx_seq_one_letter_code
_entity_poly.pdbx_strand_id
1 'polypeptide(L)'
;MAKPTAPPPLPPPHPLASSSSPPAPPLPFDRSQNEPVRIYPPESGRRSALVALQSLQNRNVAVLGFLSTSSSSPSRAFAFANRVIGRYVFRDEEMEISTTVKDERLPATIHFFYDDEARCIYLLGVSRPESLSFRPRRTSTLKSSKNKLPLGHRQKTAESDAIEQTLVKEGQRIRAEVHAFEHEKLKMQALLYSSCHMLIVMNENARMTTNVLKEVRALAVEKSQLLSLVPTTTKHSKRTSSHVKGPSSGAAGNAFAPGRCVPLVVHVIPAPDAILSASIKAQGSGSSRSATVSYCKALEARLTALFRSLRGNIVGSLRMRDALSVANLSKERRVFNLDLTHCVVVVSRRTATADGRAEAQLGNLLDALDSSISVDDILKDISLLQPPADDDMGFQQLNQYVQKYLHLLFSFSSSGSKDSSGRTELLSPSQWVKAFHGLVKGYIRMDSKRLQEAAALEAAESREATNYKASPVLAPY
;
A
#
# COMPACT_ATOMS: atom_id res chain seq x y z
N MET A 1 6.42 -85.68 49.57
CA MET A 1 7.15 -85.52 48.31
C MET A 1 6.36 -84.58 47.42
N ALA A 2 6.72 -83.31 47.43
CA ALA A 2 6.02 -82.24 46.71
C ALA A 2 6.71 -81.98 45.37
N LYS A 3 5.91 -81.97 44.31
CA LYS A 3 6.30 -81.85 42.91
C LYS A 3 6.61 -80.37 42.60
N PRO A 4 7.70 -80.06 41.88
CA PRO A 4 8.06 -78.67 41.58
C PRO A 4 7.07 -78.02 40.62
N THR A 5 6.48 -76.91 41.05
CA THR A 5 5.60 -76.01 40.30
C THR A 5 6.38 -75.18 39.29
N ALA A 6 5.95 -75.22 38.03
CA ALA A 6 6.51 -74.47 36.90
C ALA A 6 6.28 -72.95 37.02
N PRO A 7 7.15 -72.11 36.41
CA PRO A 7 7.04 -70.66 36.44
C PRO A 7 5.84 -70.14 35.62
N PRO A 8 5.33 -68.92 35.93
CA PRO A 8 4.12 -68.36 35.33
C PRO A 8 4.30 -67.96 33.86
N PRO A 9 3.21 -67.94 33.07
CA PRO A 9 3.26 -67.60 31.64
C PRO A 9 3.52 -66.10 31.40
N LEU A 10 4.24 -65.82 30.31
CA LEU A 10 4.54 -64.48 29.81
C LEU A 10 3.24 -63.72 29.42
N PRO A 11 3.20 -62.39 29.58
CA PRO A 11 2.06 -61.57 29.19
C PRO A 11 1.86 -61.53 27.67
N PRO A 12 0.60 -61.37 27.19
CA PRO A 12 0.28 -61.35 25.77
C PRO A 12 0.87 -60.11 25.07
N PRO A 13 1.16 -60.20 23.76
CA PRO A 13 1.70 -59.07 23.00
C PRO A 13 0.67 -57.94 22.90
N HIS A 14 1.12 -56.71 23.13
CA HIS A 14 0.34 -55.49 22.95
C HIS A 14 -0.25 -55.41 21.53
N PRO A 15 -1.52 -54.99 21.38
CA PRO A 15 -2.10 -54.77 20.07
C PRO A 15 -1.35 -53.64 19.35
N LEU A 16 -0.88 -53.96 18.14
CA LEU A 16 -0.31 -53.01 17.20
C LEU A 16 -1.27 -51.84 17.01
N ALA A 17 -0.76 -50.64 17.29
CA ALA A 17 -1.46 -49.40 17.04
C ALA A 17 -1.95 -49.37 15.58
N SER A 18 -3.24 -49.10 15.42
CA SER A 18 -3.84 -48.75 14.13
C SER A 18 -2.99 -47.69 13.46
N SER A 19 -2.48 -48.01 12.27
CA SER A 19 -1.77 -47.08 11.42
C SER A 19 -2.73 -45.95 11.03
N SER A 20 -2.72 -44.85 11.79
CA SER A 20 -3.17 -43.57 11.26
C SER A 20 -2.20 -43.24 10.13
N SER A 21 -2.69 -43.36 8.89
CA SER A 21 -2.01 -42.78 7.74
C SER A 21 -1.59 -41.35 8.12
N PRO A 22 -0.33 -40.94 7.91
CA PRO A 22 0.04 -39.55 8.09
C PRO A 22 -0.96 -38.71 7.30
N PRO A 23 -1.51 -37.62 7.89
CA PRO A 23 -2.45 -36.77 7.18
C PRO A 23 -1.78 -36.39 5.85
N ALA A 24 -2.49 -36.64 4.75
CA ALA A 24 -2.03 -36.27 3.43
C ALA A 24 -1.54 -34.81 3.51
N PRO A 25 -0.36 -34.48 2.97
CA PRO A 25 0.11 -33.11 2.95
C PRO A 25 -1.02 -32.26 2.36
N PRO A 26 -1.34 -31.09 2.96
CA PRO A 26 -2.37 -30.23 2.41
C PRO A 26 -2.04 -30.00 0.94
N LEU A 27 -3.04 -30.20 0.08
CA LEU A 27 -2.91 -29.95 -1.35
C LEU A 27 -2.28 -28.56 -1.53
N PRO A 28 -1.31 -28.40 -2.45
CA PRO A 28 -0.72 -27.09 -2.72
C PRO A 28 -1.85 -26.12 -2.99
N PHE A 29 -1.77 -24.95 -2.35
CA PHE A 29 -2.71 -23.85 -2.58
C PHE A 29 -2.90 -23.70 -4.08
N ASP A 30 -4.13 -23.93 -4.54
CA ASP A 30 -4.41 -24.02 -5.96
C ASP A 30 -4.08 -22.67 -6.59
N ARG A 31 -3.00 -22.63 -7.38
CA ARG A 31 -2.45 -21.40 -7.97
C ARG A 31 -3.48 -20.69 -8.85
N SER A 32 -4.49 -21.41 -9.32
CA SER A 32 -5.63 -20.91 -10.08
C SER A 32 -6.64 -20.09 -9.25
N GLN A 33 -6.59 -20.15 -7.91
CA GLN A 33 -7.54 -19.47 -7.01
C GLN A 33 -6.95 -18.23 -6.30
N ASN A 34 -5.69 -17.89 -6.59
CA ASN A 34 -4.96 -16.84 -5.89
C ASN A 34 -5.02 -15.49 -6.62
N GLU A 35 -6.22 -15.00 -6.88
CA GLU A 35 -6.39 -13.69 -7.51
C GLU A 35 -6.17 -12.55 -6.51
N PRO A 36 -5.70 -11.38 -6.98
CA PRO A 36 -5.57 -10.21 -6.12
C PRO A 36 -6.94 -9.78 -5.55
N VAL A 37 -7.00 -9.57 -4.23
CA VAL A 37 -8.25 -9.23 -3.53
C VAL A 37 -8.19 -7.82 -2.98
N ARG A 38 -9.24 -7.01 -3.20
CA ARG A 38 -9.37 -5.73 -2.52
C ARG A 38 -9.68 -5.93 -1.03
N ILE A 39 -8.77 -5.48 -0.17
CA ILE A 39 -8.91 -5.56 1.30
C ILE A 39 -9.27 -4.22 1.94
N TYR A 40 -9.11 -3.11 1.21
CA TYR A 40 -9.57 -1.78 1.59
C TYR A 40 -10.07 -1.02 0.36
N PRO A 41 -11.22 -0.33 0.44
CA PRO A 41 -12.29 -0.53 1.42
C PRO A 41 -12.81 -1.98 1.38
N PRO A 42 -13.27 -2.54 2.51
CA PRO A 42 -13.68 -3.94 2.57
C PRO A 42 -14.90 -4.23 1.68
N GLU A 43 -14.81 -5.29 0.88
CA GLU A 43 -15.92 -5.74 0.03
C GLU A 43 -16.94 -6.61 0.78
N SER A 44 -18.21 -6.36 0.51
CA SER A 44 -19.32 -7.20 0.96
C SER A 44 -19.55 -8.30 -0.08
N GLY A 45 -18.84 -9.44 0.02
CA GLY A 45 -19.12 -10.62 -0.81
C GLY A 45 -17.89 -11.42 -1.27
N ARG A 46 -16.75 -10.77 -1.57
CA ARG A 46 -15.51 -11.44 -2.02
C ARG A 46 -14.61 -11.93 -0.87
N ARG A 47 -15.16 -12.69 0.07
CA ARG A 47 -14.38 -13.23 1.21
C ARG A 47 -13.75 -14.60 0.95
N SER A 48 -14.16 -15.30 -0.12
CA SER A 48 -13.73 -16.68 -0.42
C SER A 48 -12.22 -16.83 -0.54
N ALA A 49 -11.54 -15.94 -1.26
CA ALA A 49 -10.09 -15.98 -1.43
C ALA A 49 -9.32 -15.73 -0.11
N LEU A 50 -9.81 -14.85 0.76
CA LEU A 50 -9.22 -14.63 2.09
C LEU A 50 -9.50 -15.79 3.06
N VAL A 51 -10.58 -16.55 2.84
CA VAL A 51 -10.89 -17.77 3.60
C VAL A 51 -9.93 -18.90 3.21
N ALA A 52 -9.54 -19.00 1.93
CA ALA A 52 -8.53 -19.95 1.49
C ALA A 52 -7.15 -19.72 2.17
N LEU A 53 -6.83 -18.48 2.55
CA LEU A 53 -5.62 -18.19 3.35
C LEU A 53 -5.69 -18.69 4.80
N GLN A 54 -6.89 -19.01 5.31
CA GLN A 54 -7.07 -19.54 6.66
C GLN A 54 -6.67 -21.02 6.76
N SER A 55 -6.66 -21.74 5.63
CA SER A 55 -6.17 -23.13 5.55
C SER A 55 -4.64 -23.21 5.48
N LEU A 56 -3.97 -22.12 5.11
CA LEU A 56 -2.52 -21.95 5.16
C LEU A 56 -2.05 -21.73 6.60
N GLN A 57 -2.27 -22.70 7.46
CA GLN A 57 -1.76 -22.67 8.83
C GLN A 57 -0.25 -22.94 8.83
N ASN A 58 0.50 -22.19 9.65
CA ASN A 58 1.91 -22.43 10.03
C ASN A 58 3.04 -21.89 9.13
N ARG A 59 2.80 -20.99 8.18
CA ARG A 59 3.90 -20.30 7.47
C ARG A 59 4.02 -18.84 7.92
N ASN A 60 5.17 -18.49 8.50
CA ASN A 60 5.51 -17.09 8.78
C ASN A 60 5.74 -16.35 7.46
N VAL A 61 5.20 -15.13 7.31
CA VAL A 61 5.25 -14.38 6.05
C VAL A 61 5.80 -12.98 6.20
N ALA A 62 6.50 -12.53 5.17
CA ALA A 62 6.89 -11.15 5.00
C ALA A 62 5.75 -10.35 4.32
N VAL A 63 5.81 -9.03 4.39
CA VAL A 63 4.77 -8.14 3.85
C VAL A 63 5.46 -6.98 3.15
N LEU A 64 5.33 -6.94 1.83
CA LEU A 64 5.88 -5.91 0.96
C LEU A 64 4.75 -5.05 0.41
N GLY A 65 4.82 -3.74 0.62
CA GLY A 65 3.87 -2.79 0.07
C GLY A 65 4.42 -2.11 -1.18
N PHE A 66 3.52 -1.74 -2.09
CA PHE A 66 3.74 -0.84 -3.21
C PHE A 66 2.80 0.35 -3.09
N LEU A 67 3.35 1.55 -3.25
CA LEU A 67 2.60 2.79 -3.26
C LEU A 67 3.05 3.64 -4.43
N SER A 68 2.14 4.01 -5.32
CA SER A 68 2.41 5.06 -6.30
C SER A 68 2.01 6.41 -5.72
N THR A 69 2.89 7.41 -5.84
CA THR A 69 2.54 8.81 -5.52
C THR A 69 1.89 9.54 -6.69
N SER A 70 1.81 8.90 -7.86
CA SER A 70 1.19 9.47 -9.05
C SER A 70 -0.29 9.17 -9.13
N SER A 71 -1.03 10.19 -9.50
CA SER A 71 -2.45 10.18 -9.81
C SER A 71 -2.71 10.21 -11.32
N SER A 72 -1.69 10.00 -12.17
CA SER A 72 -1.87 10.06 -13.62
C SER A 72 -2.46 8.77 -14.19
N SER A 73 -1.91 7.61 -13.80
CA SER A 73 -2.40 6.29 -14.23
C SER A 73 -2.07 5.21 -13.20
N PRO A 74 -3.06 4.39 -12.78
CA PRO A 74 -2.83 3.31 -11.83
C PRO A 74 -2.09 2.13 -12.49
N SER A 75 -2.21 1.98 -13.81
CA SER A 75 -1.59 0.93 -14.63
C SER A 75 -0.06 0.87 -14.51
N ARG A 76 0.58 2.02 -14.24
CA ARG A 76 2.03 2.11 -13.98
C ARG A 76 2.40 1.42 -12.68
N ALA A 77 1.61 1.63 -11.62
CA ALA A 77 1.81 0.96 -10.34
C ALA A 77 1.65 -0.56 -10.47
N PHE A 78 0.73 -1.01 -11.32
CA PHE A 78 0.46 -2.44 -11.54
C PHE A 78 1.63 -3.08 -12.29
N ALA A 79 2.08 -2.44 -13.37
CA ALA A 79 3.22 -2.89 -14.17
C ALA A 79 4.48 -3.05 -13.31
N PHE A 80 4.77 -2.02 -12.50
CA PHE A 80 5.95 -2.02 -11.65
C PHE A 80 5.87 -3.07 -10.55
N ALA A 81 4.72 -3.18 -9.86
CA ALA A 81 4.51 -4.21 -8.84
C ALA A 81 4.65 -5.63 -9.41
N ASN A 82 4.03 -5.90 -10.55
CA ASN A 82 4.14 -7.18 -11.25
C ASN A 82 5.59 -7.52 -11.61
N ARG A 83 6.38 -6.52 -12.03
CA ARG A 83 7.80 -6.72 -12.35
C ARG A 83 8.60 -7.10 -11.11
N VAL A 84 8.41 -6.40 -9.98
CA VAL A 84 9.09 -6.72 -8.71
C VAL A 84 8.68 -8.09 -8.17
N ILE A 85 7.40 -8.46 -8.32
CA ILE A 85 6.89 -9.79 -7.95
C ILE A 85 7.45 -10.87 -8.90
N GLY A 86 7.78 -10.51 -10.15
CA GLY A 86 8.17 -11.46 -11.19
C GLY A 86 6.98 -12.22 -11.78
N ARG A 87 5.74 -11.75 -11.56
CA ARG A 87 4.51 -12.37 -12.05
C ARG A 87 3.48 -11.32 -12.44
N TYR A 88 2.65 -11.64 -13.42
CA TYR A 88 1.59 -10.75 -13.91
C TYR A 88 0.30 -10.90 -13.08
N VAL A 89 0.33 -10.34 -11.87
CA VAL A 89 -0.72 -10.50 -10.84
C VAL A 89 -1.80 -9.43 -11.00
N PHE A 90 -1.42 -8.16 -11.01
CA PHE A 90 -2.35 -7.03 -11.07
C PHE A 90 -2.62 -6.67 -12.53
N ARG A 91 -3.74 -7.13 -13.08
CA ARG A 91 -4.14 -6.85 -14.48
C ARG A 91 -5.06 -5.64 -14.54
N ASP A 92 -4.89 -4.79 -15.55
CA ASP A 92 -5.64 -3.53 -15.64
C ASP A 92 -7.16 -3.74 -15.59
N GLU A 93 -7.69 -4.70 -16.36
CA GLU A 93 -9.13 -4.97 -16.46
C GLU A 93 -9.73 -5.42 -15.12
N GLU A 94 -9.10 -6.41 -14.48
CA GLU A 94 -9.52 -6.95 -13.17
C GLU A 94 -9.39 -5.89 -12.06
N MET A 95 -8.35 -5.07 -12.14
CA MET A 95 -8.09 -3.96 -11.21
C MET A 95 -9.08 -2.81 -11.41
N GLU A 96 -9.49 -2.52 -12.64
CA GLU A 96 -10.53 -1.52 -12.93
C GLU A 96 -11.88 -1.95 -12.36
N ILE A 97 -12.25 -3.22 -12.55
CA ILE A 97 -13.47 -3.80 -11.96
C ILE A 97 -13.39 -3.73 -10.43
N SER A 98 -12.28 -4.16 -9.84
CA SER A 98 -12.11 -4.17 -8.39
C SER A 98 -11.85 -2.80 -7.77
N THR A 99 -11.67 -1.72 -8.54
CA THR A 99 -11.62 -0.35 -8.03
C THR A 99 -12.92 0.42 -8.25
N THR A 100 -13.95 -0.22 -8.81
CA THR A 100 -15.24 0.38 -9.13
C THR A 100 -16.36 -0.26 -8.31
N VAL A 101 -17.28 0.54 -7.77
CA VAL A 101 -18.46 0.08 -7.04
C VAL A 101 -19.66 0.90 -7.50
N LYS A 102 -20.73 0.25 -7.97
CA LYS A 102 -21.93 0.93 -8.51
C LYS A 102 -21.59 2.00 -9.54
N ASP A 103 -20.72 1.66 -10.49
CA ASP A 103 -20.21 2.54 -11.55
C ASP A 103 -19.39 3.76 -11.08
N GLU A 104 -19.06 3.84 -9.78
CA GLU A 104 -18.20 4.86 -9.22
C GLU A 104 -16.83 4.29 -8.86
N ARG A 105 -15.77 4.92 -9.39
CA ARG A 105 -14.39 4.57 -9.01
C ARG A 105 -14.09 5.07 -7.61
N LEU A 106 -13.62 4.15 -6.76
CA LEU A 106 -13.21 4.42 -5.40
C LEU A 106 -12.00 5.36 -5.36
N PRO A 107 -11.94 6.29 -4.39
CA PRO A 107 -10.87 7.28 -4.30
C PRO A 107 -9.51 6.66 -3.98
N ALA A 108 -9.47 5.63 -3.12
CA ALA A 108 -8.27 4.90 -2.78
C ALA A 108 -8.59 3.45 -2.40
N THR A 109 -7.68 2.52 -2.71
CA THR A 109 -7.85 1.08 -2.50
C THR A 109 -6.54 0.41 -2.11
N ILE A 110 -6.63 -0.73 -1.41
CA ILE A 110 -5.50 -1.63 -1.14
C ILE A 110 -5.87 -3.03 -1.64
N HIS A 111 -5.03 -3.56 -2.51
CA HIS A 111 -5.16 -4.90 -3.06
C HIS A 111 -4.11 -5.82 -2.43
N PHE A 112 -4.52 -7.05 -2.15
CA PHE A 112 -3.76 -8.08 -1.49
C PHE A 112 -3.45 -9.21 -2.47
N PHE A 113 -2.22 -9.67 -2.50
CA PHE A 113 -1.83 -10.90 -3.16
C PHE A 113 -0.86 -11.68 -2.26
N TYR A 114 -1.04 -12.99 -2.14
CA TYR A 114 -0.15 -13.84 -1.36
C TYR A 114 0.71 -14.70 -2.28
N ASP A 115 2.02 -14.71 -2.13
CA ASP A 115 2.87 -15.66 -2.86
C ASP A 115 3.40 -16.74 -1.90
N ASP A 116 2.96 -17.97 -2.12
CA ASP A 116 3.39 -19.12 -1.33
C ASP A 116 4.87 -19.45 -1.54
N GLU A 117 5.40 -19.28 -2.76
CA GLU A 117 6.81 -19.57 -3.07
C GLU A 117 7.74 -18.58 -2.37
N ALA A 118 7.43 -17.28 -2.47
CA ALA A 118 8.20 -16.23 -1.81
C ALA A 118 7.88 -16.07 -0.32
N ARG A 119 6.84 -16.75 0.19
CA ARG A 119 6.26 -16.56 1.54
C ARG A 119 5.98 -15.09 1.85
N CYS A 120 5.47 -14.36 0.85
CA CYS A 120 5.27 -12.91 0.92
C CYS A 120 3.81 -12.54 0.70
N ILE A 121 3.33 -11.59 1.48
CA ILE A 121 2.11 -10.83 1.17
C ILE A 121 2.53 -9.56 0.44
N TYR A 122 1.95 -9.33 -0.72
CA TYR A 122 2.10 -8.11 -1.49
C TYR A 122 0.85 -7.24 -1.32
N LEU A 123 1.04 -5.98 -0.92
CA LEU A 123 -0.01 -4.99 -0.82
C LEU A 123 0.20 -3.91 -1.86
N LEU A 124 -0.81 -3.61 -2.66
CA LEU A 124 -0.76 -2.56 -3.67
C LEU A 124 -1.75 -1.46 -3.31
N GLY A 125 -1.23 -0.29 -2.95
CA GLY A 125 -2.02 0.93 -2.73
C GLY A 125 -2.22 1.72 -4.01
N VAL A 126 -3.48 1.98 -4.35
CA VAL A 126 -3.88 2.66 -5.59
C VAL A 126 -4.86 3.77 -5.26
N SER A 127 -4.57 4.99 -5.70
CA SER A 127 -5.49 6.12 -5.68
C SER A 127 -6.11 6.33 -7.07
N ARG A 128 -7.37 6.78 -7.10
CA ARG A 128 -8.04 7.19 -8.34
C ARG A 128 -7.24 8.28 -9.05
N PRO A 129 -7.16 8.24 -10.39
CA PRO A 129 -6.51 9.29 -11.15
C PRO A 129 -7.16 10.67 -10.95
N GLU A 130 -6.34 11.72 -10.87
CA GLU A 130 -6.82 13.11 -10.71
C GLU A 130 -7.71 13.53 -11.89
N SER A 131 -7.41 13.05 -13.09
CA SER A 131 -8.19 13.30 -14.32
C SER A 131 -9.65 12.80 -14.22
N LEU A 132 -9.91 11.84 -13.33
CA LEU A 132 -11.22 11.28 -13.06
C LEU A 132 -11.83 11.81 -11.77
N SER A 133 -11.08 12.59 -10.99
CA SER A 133 -11.50 13.06 -9.68
C SER A 133 -12.37 14.32 -9.72
N PHE A 134 -12.31 15.12 -10.80
CA PHE A 134 -12.91 16.46 -10.82
C PHE A 134 -13.67 16.79 -12.11
N ARG A 135 -14.29 15.80 -12.76
CA ARG A 135 -15.08 16.07 -13.97
C ARG A 135 -16.32 16.89 -13.61
N PRO A 136 -16.56 18.04 -14.28
CA PRO A 136 -17.84 18.73 -14.19
C PRO A 136 -18.93 17.75 -14.59
N ARG A 137 -20.00 17.66 -13.79
CA ARG A 137 -21.15 16.86 -14.15
C ARG A 137 -21.68 17.46 -15.45
N ARG A 138 -21.64 16.70 -16.55
CA ARG A 138 -22.28 17.12 -17.81
C ARG A 138 -23.72 17.48 -17.46
N THR A 139 -24.07 18.75 -17.57
CA THR A 139 -25.45 19.20 -17.47
C THR A 139 -26.22 18.49 -18.57
N SER A 140 -26.98 17.48 -18.20
CA SER A 140 -27.88 16.81 -19.11
C SER A 140 -28.91 17.81 -19.60
N THR A 141 -28.97 17.97 -20.93
CA THR A 141 -30.10 18.46 -21.73
C THR A 141 -30.55 19.90 -21.51
N LEU A 142 -29.96 20.84 -22.25
CA LEU A 142 -30.78 21.85 -22.92
C LEU A 142 -31.14 21.29 -24.30
N LYS A 143 -32.32 20.69 -24.42
CA LYS A 143 -32.89 20.36 -25.73
C LYS A 143 -33.06 21.68 -26.48
N SER A 144 -32.36 21.81 -27.60
CA SER A 144 -32.62 22.82 -28.62
C SER A 144 -34.06 22.65 -29.12
N SER A 145 -34.99 23.45 -28.60
CA SER A 145 -36.25 23.73 -29.28
C SER A 145 -36.16 25.11 -29.91
N LYS A 146 -35.92 25.13 -31.22
CA LYS A 146 -36.25 26.26 -32.09
C LYS A 146 -37.71 26.64 -31.80
N ASN A 147 -37.96 27.89 -31.38
CA ASN A 147 -39.02 28.73 -31.94
C ASN A 147 -38.98 30.17 -31.39
N LYS A 148 -38.84 31.10 -32.35
CA LYS A 148 -39.31 32.50 -32.41
C LYS A 148 -39.00 33.48 -31.25
N LEU A 149 -38.18 34.49 -31.59
CA LEU A 149 -38.16 35.82 -30.98
C LEU A 149 -39.56 36.49 -31.02
N PRO A 150 -39.86 37.41 -30.10
CA PRO A 150 -39.60 38.82 -30.39
C PRO A 150 -38.85 39.58 -29.28
N LEU A 151 -38.15 40.64 -29.70
CA LEU A 151 -37.43 41.60 -28.86
C LEU A 151 -38.33 42.21 -27.77
N GLY A 152 -37.78 42.37 -26.56
CA GLY A 152 -38.24 43.37 -25.60
C GLY A 152 -37.87 43.06 -24.14
N HIS A 153 -37.18 44.01 -23.51
CA HIS A 153 -37.15 44.25 -22.05
C HIS A 153 -36.11 43.51 -21.17
N ARG A 154 -34.98 44.19 -20.96
CA ARG A 154 -34.17 44.33 -19.72
C ARG A 154 -34.38 43.27 -18.60
N GLN A 155 -33.62 42.17 -18.67
CA GLN A 155 -33.25 41.34 -17.51
C GLN A 155 -31.79 40.91 -17.72
N LYS A 156 -30.83 41.62 -17.10
CA LYS A 156 -29.39 41.28 -17.18
C LYS A 156 -28.73 41.07 -15.82
N THR A 157 -29.43 41.30 -14.71
CA THR A 157 -28.88 41.20 -13.35
C THR A 157 -29.19 39.86 -12.69
N ALA A 158 -30.40 39.31 -12.83
CA ALA A 158 -30.78 38.06 -12.16
C ALA A 158 -30.10 36.79 -12.72
N GLU A 159 -29.80 36.74 -14.02
CA GLU A 159 -29.11 35.59 -14.63
C GLU A 159 -27.60 35.58 -14.35
N SER A 160 -26.97 36.76 -14.24
CA SER A 160 -25.55 36.87 -13.90
C SER A 160 -25.28 36.42 -12.45
N ASP A 161 -26.13 36.84 -11.52
CA ASP A 161 -26.05 36.44 -10.11
C ASP A 161 -26.34 34.94 -9.94
N ALA A 162 -27.24 34.37 -10.74
CA ALA A 162 -27.54 32.93 -10.73
C ALA A 162 -26.38 32.08 -11.29
N ILE A 163 -25.70 32.56 -12.34
CA ILE A 163 -24.51 31.91 -12.91
C ILE A 163 -23.34 32.00 -11.92
N GLU A 164 -23.12 33.16 -11.30
CA GLU A 164 -22.07 33.34 -10.28
C GLU A 164 -22.33 32.49 -9.03
N GLN A 165 -23.57 32.44 -8.51
CA GLN A 165 -23.92 31.56 -7.40
C GLN A 165 -23.76 30.07 -7.75
N THR A 166 -24.02 29.69 -9.01
CA THR A 166 -23.82 28.32 -9.48
C THR A 166 -22.32 27.98 -9.57
N LEU A 167 -21.48 28.91 -10.03
CA LEU A 167 -20.03 28.76 -10.08
C LEU A 167 -19.40 28.68 -8.68
N VAL A 168 -19.89 29.47 -7.71
CA VAL A 168 -19.44 29.42 -6.31
C VAL A 168 -19.80 28.08 -5.67
N LYS A 169 -21.02 27.58 -5.89
CA LYS A 169 -21.47 26.27 -5.39
C LYS A 169 -20.67 25.12 -6.01
N GLU A 170 -20.40 25.16 -7.31
CA GLU A 170 -19.57 24.15 -7.97
C GLU A 170 -18.12 24.21 -7.47
N GLY A 171 -17.58 25.42 -7.24
CA GLY A 171 -16.25 25.58 -6.64
C GLY A 171 -16.16 25.02 -5.21
N GLN A 172 -17.21 25.20 -4.39
CA GLN A 172 -17.29 24.60 -3.06
C GLN A 172 -17.38 23.06 -3.13
N ARG A 173 -18.17 22.54 -4.07
CA ARG A 173 -18.30 21.10 -4.31
C ARG A 173 -16.97 20.48 -4.74
N ILE A 174 -16.28 21.05 -5.72
CA ILE A 174 -14.97 20.54 -6.18
C ILE A 174 -13.98 20.53 -5.01
N ARG A 175 -13.93 21.60 -4.19
CA ARG A 175 -13.06 21.62 -3.00
C ARG A 175 -13.40 20.52 -2.00
N ALA A 176 -14.68 20.25 -1.75
CA ALA A 176 -15.10 19.16 -0.88
C ALA A 176 -14.73 17.78 -1.45
N GLU A 177 -14.88 17.58 -2.76
CA GLU A 177 -14.47 16.34 -3.46
C GLU A 177 -12.95 16.13 -3.41
N VAL A 178 -12.15 17.19 -3.63
CA VAL A 178 -10.67 17.15 -3.49
C VAL A 178 -10.30 16.76 -2.07
N HIS A 179 -10.92 17.40 -1.07
CA HIS A 179 -10.62 17.12 0.33
C HIS A 179 -10.98 15.69 0.72
N ALA A 180 -12.14 15.19 0.27
CA ALA A 180 -12.55 13.81 0.51
C ALA A 180 -11.60 12.80 -0.16
N PHE A 181 -11.14 13.08 -1.38
CA PHE A 181 -10.17 12.25 -2.08
C PHE A 181 -8.82 12.19 -1.37
N GLU A 182 -8.25 13.35 -1.01
CA GLU A 182 -6.97 13.42 -0.29
C GLU A 182 -7.06 12.77 1.10
N HIS A 183 -8.22 12.90 1.77
CA HIS A 183 -8.47 12.20 3.03
C HIS A 183 -8.44 10.69 2.84
N GLU A 184 -9.18 10.14 1.87
CA GLU A 184 -9.18 8.69 1.59
C GLU A 184 -7.81 8.15 1.16
N LYS A 185 -7.07 8.93 0.38
CA LYS A 185 -5.68 8.62 0.01
C LYS A 185 -4.78 8.56 1.25
N LEU A 186 -4.92 9.52 2.18
CA LEU A 186 -4.19 9.52 3.45
C LEU A 186 -4.53 8.30 4.30
N LYS A 187 -5.81 7.88 4.35
CA LYS A 187 -6.22 6.65 5.04
C LYS A 187 -5.52 5.42 4.49
N MET A 188 -5.55 5.26 3.16
CA MET A 188 -4.88 4.15 2.47
C MET A 188 -3.37 4.13 2.77
N GLN A 189 -2.71 5.28 2.70
CA GLN A 189 -1.28 5.40 3.05
C GLN A 189 -1.04 5.01 4.52
N ALA A 190 -1.81 5.55 5.46
CA ALA A 190 -1.68 5.24 6.88
C ALA A 190 -1.81 3.73 7.17
N LEU A 191 -2.71 3.04 6.49
CA LEU A 191 -2.87 1.58 6.58
C LEU A 191 -1.63 0.84 6.04
N LEU A 192 -1.10 1.22 4.86
CA LEU A 192 0.10 0.60 4.30
C LEU A 192 1.34 0.81 5.19
N TYR A 193 1.58 2.05 5.61
CA TYR A 193 2.70 2.43 6.48
C TYR A 193 2.61 1.82 7.89
N SER A 194 1.45 1.29 8.26
CA SER A 194 1.24 0.61 9.54
C SER A 194 1.15 -0.90 9.41
N SER A 195 1.22 -1.48 8.19
CA SER A 195 0.98 -2.91 7.99
C SER A 195 2.07 -3.63 7.18
N CYS A 196 3.00 -2.90 6.57
CA CYS A 196 4.10 -3.46 5.78
C CYS A 196 5.41 -3.57 6.57
N HIS A 197 6.25 -4.53 6.19
CA HIS A 197 7.64 -4.64 6.67
C HIS A 197 8.59 -3.80 5.81
N MET A 198 8.35 -3.80 4.49
CA MET A 198 9.01 -2.91 3.54
C MET A 198 7.95 -2.27 2.65
N LEU A 199 8.17 -1.01 2.28
CA LEU A 199 7.27 -0.27 1.39
C LEU A 199 8.09 0.35 0.25
N ILE A 200 7.74 0.00 -0.97
CA ILE A 200 8.34 0.57 -2.18
C ILE A 200 7.43 1.69 -2.66
N VAL A 201 7.96 2.91 -2.63
CA VAL A 201 7.24 4.14 -2.99
C VAL A 201 7.71 4.61 -4.35
N MET A 202 6.88 4.43 -5.37
CA MET A 202 7.15 4.88 -6.72
C MET A 202 6.81 6.37 -6.85
N ASN A 203 7.84 7.17 -7.11
CA ASN A 203 7.75 8.60 -7.33
C ASN A 203 7.96 8.91 -8.81
N GLU A 204 6.87 9.06 -9.55
CA GLU A 204 6.95 9.33 -10.99
C GLU A 204 7.61 10.67 -11.31
N ASN A 205 7.47 11.65 -10.40
CA ASN A 205 8.14 12.93 -10.51
C ASN A 205 9.43 12.92 -9.68
N ALA A 206 10.58 13.08 -10.35
CA ALA A 206 11.87 13.14 -9.67
C ALA A 206 12.09 14.43 -8.84
N ARG A 207 11.13 15.36 -8.87
CA ARG A 207 11.18 16.62 -8.10
C ARG A 207 10.72 16.39 -6.67
N MET A 208 11.66 16.02 -5.79
CA MET A 208 11.39 15.87 -4.36
C MET A 208 11.39 17.23 -3.66
N THR A 209 10.23 17.86 -3.52
CA THR A 209 10.08 19.17 -2.87
C THR A 209 9.80 19.04 -1.37
N THR A 210 9.71 20.17 -0.66
CA THR A 210 9.35 20.22 0.76
C THR A 210 7.91 19.77 1.03
N ASN A 211 7.07 19.56 0.00
CA ASN A 211 5.71 19.04 0.15
C ASN A 211 5.69 17.64 0.78
N VAL A 212 6.72 16.82 0.51
CA VAL A 212 6.87 15.50 1.15
C VAL A 212 6.88 15.60 2.68
N LEU A 213 7.36 16.71 3.24
CA LEU A 213 7.35 16.94 4.69
C LEU A 213 5.94 17.20 5.23
N LYS A 214 5.07 17.84 4.45
CA LYS A 214 3.67 18.05 4.83
C LYS A 214 2.92 16.71 4.83
N GLU A 215 3.11 15.92 3.78
CA GLU A 215 2.52 14.58 3.66
C GLU A 215 2.97 13.66 4.80
N VAL A 216 4.27 13.61 5.09
CA VAL A 216 4.78 12.77 6.19
C VAL A 216 4.29 13.24 7.56
N ARG A 217 4.11 14.54 7.79
CA ARG A 217 3.53 15.04 9.06
C ARG A 217 2.05 14.67 9.19
N ALA A 218 1.27 14.82 8.11
CA ALA A 218 -0.14 14.40 8.10
C ALA A 218 -0.25 12.89 8.37
N LEU A 219 0.59 12.10 7.70
CA LEU A 219 0.67 10.66 7.90
C LEU A 219 1.12 10.27 9.31
N ALA A 220 2.01 11.03 9.93
CA ALA A 220 2.44 10.81 11.32
C ALA A 220 1.30 11.03 12.32
N VAL A 221 0.51 12.09 12.14
CA VAL A 221 -0.68 12.36 12.96
C VAL A 221 -1.66 11.22 12.83
N GLU A 222 -1.97 10.82 11.60
CA GLU A 222 -2.94 9.77 11.31
C GLU A 222 -2.50 8.40 11.84
N LYS A 223 -1.21 8.04 11.65
CA LYS A 223 -0.64 6.82 12.22
C LYS A 223 -0.67 6.84 13.76
N SER A 224 -0.35 7.97 14.39
CA SER A 224 -0.39 8.08 15.85
C SER A 224 -1.80 7.86 16.40
N GLN A 225 -2.83 8.31 15.69
CA GLN A 225 -4.22 8.09 16.06
C GLN A 225 -4.62 6.62 15.85
N LEU A 226 -4.21 6.01 14.73
CA LEU A 226 -4.39 4.57 14.51
C LEU A 226 -3.76 3.72 15.63
N LEU A 227 -2.54 4.05 16.02
CA LEU A 227 -1.81 3.33 17.07
C LEU A 227 -2.56 3.36 18.42
N SER A 228 -3.29 4.45 18.72
CA SER A 228 -4.09 4.56 19.94
C SER A 228 -5.24 3.55 20.02
N LEU A 229 -5.66 3.00 18.87
CA LEU A 229 -6.72 2.00 18.76
C LEU A 229 -6.20 0.56 18.88
N VAL A 230 -4.89 0.36 18.74
CA VAL A 230 -4.26 -0.96 18.79
C VAL A 230 -4.09 -1.39 20.25
N PRO A 231 -4.63 -2.54 20.68
CA PRO A 231 -4.53 -2.99 22.08
C PRO A 231 -3.06 -3.08 22.53
N THR A 232 -2.69 -2.33 23.58
CA THR A 232 -1.35 -2.37 24.19
C THR A 232 -1.26 -3.45 25.25
N THR A 233 -0.25 -4.32 25.16
CA THR A 233 -0.03 -5.41 26.14
C THR A 233 0.68 -4.96 27.42
N THR A 234 0.76 -3.66 27.68
CA THR A 234 1.53 -3.09 28.80
C THR A 234 0.70 -2.82 30.06
N LYS A 235 -0.49 -3.43 30.22
CA LYS A 235 -1.13 -3.44 31.52
C LYS A 235 -0.52 -4.54 32.40
N HIS A 236 0.43 -4.14 33.24
CA HIS A 236 0.67 -4.80 34.53
C HIS A 236 -0.65 -4.78 35.33
N SER A 237 -1.48 -5.80 35.15
CA SER A 237 -2.58 -6.08 36.08
C SER A 237 -1.97 -6.78 37.30
N LYS A 238 -1.67 -6.01 38.35
CA LYS A 238 -1.58 -6.59 39.70
C LYS A 238 -2.97 -7.12 40.05
N ARG A 239 -3.05 -8.40 40.50
CA ARG A 239 -4.25 -9.11 41.01
C ARG A 239 -5.31 -9.44 39.92
N THR A 240 -5.92 -10.62 39.84
CA THR A 240 -5.98 -11.85 40.65
C THR A 240 -6.19 -13.06 39.73
N SER A 241 -5.62 -14.20 40.14
CA SER A 241 -5.99 -15.58 39.82
C SER A 241 -7.41 -15.79 39.24
N SER A 242 -7.48 -16.36 38.04
CA SER A 242 -8.30 -17.56 37.74
C SER A 242 -8.05 -18.04 36.31
N HIS A 243 -7.91 -19.36 36.17
CA HIS A 243 -7.67 -20.08 34.93
C HIS A 243 -8.79 -19.91 33.91
N VAL A 244 -8.49 -19.31 32.76
CA VAL A 244 -9.14 -19.64 31.49
C VAL A 244 -8.06 -19.74 30.42
N LYS A 245 -7.64 -20.97 30.10
CA LYS A 245 -6.83 -21.27 28.91
C LYS A 245 -7.74 -21.12 27.68
N GLY A 246 -7.87 -19.90 27.18
CA GLY A 246 -8.34 -19.62 25.81
C GLY A 246 -7.15 -19.27 24.92
N PRO A 247 -7.12 -19.63 23.62
CA PRO A 247 -6.05 -19.26 22.72
C PRO A 247 -6.18 -17.77 22.35
N SER A 248 -5.73 -16.88 23.22
CA SER A 248 -5.87 -15.43 23.06
C SER A 248 -4.66 -14.82 22.32
N SER A 249 -4.84 -14.63 21.01
CA SER A 249 -4.28 -13.54 20.20
C SER A 249 -2.77 -13.23 20.34
N GLY A 250 -1.91 -14.04 19.70
CA GLY A 250 -0.46 -13.78 19.58
C GLY A 250 -0.05 -12.52 18.80
N ALA A 251 -1.00 -11.74 18.28
CA ALA A 251 -0.72 -10.46 17.59
C ALA A 251 -0.74 -9.24 18.54
N ALA A 252 -1.31 -9.37 19.74
CA ALA A 252 -1.36 -8.28 20.70
C ALA A 252 0.07 -8.02 21.23
N GLY A 253 0.70 -6.95 20.76
CA GLY A 253 2.06 -6.57 21.17
C GLY A 253 3.19 -7.16 20.32
N ASN A 254 2.88 -7.70 19.14
CA ASN A 254 3.88 -8.09 18.14
C ASN A 254 4.29 -6.87 17.28
N ALA A 255 5.60 -6.62 17.15
CA ALA A 255 6.16 -5.50 16.42
C ALA A 255 5.96 -5.58 14.90
N PHE A 256 5.66 -6.78 14.38
CA PHE A 256 5.36 -7.04 12.97
C PHE A 256 3.85 -7.07 12.68
N ALA A 257 3.02 -6.84 13.69
CA ALA A 257 1.57 -6.78 13.50
C ALA A 257 1.13 -5.45 12.84
N PRO A 258 0.10 -5.49 11.98
CA PRO A 258 -0.61 -4.30 11.53
C PRO A 258 -0.98 -3.36 12.68
N GLY A 259 -0.70 -2.08 12.49
CA GLY A 259 -0.85 -1.00 13.47
C GLY A 259 0.41 -0.70 14.29
N ARG A 260 1.38 -1.63 14.35
CA ARG A 260 2.62 -1.48 15.14
C ARG A 260 3.89 -1.45 14.30
N CYS A 261 3.87 -2.13 13.15
CA CYS A 261 5.08 -2.24 12.34
C CYS A 261 5.52 -0.88 11.77
N VAL A 262 6.84 -0.76 11.61
CA VAL A 262 7.49 0.42 11.04
C VAL A 262 8.24 -0.05 9.80
N PRO A 263 7.71 0.22 8.59
CA PRO A 263 8.32 -0.30 7.38
C PRO A 263 9.67 0.35 7.10
N LEU A 264 10.55 -0.41 6.44
CA LEU A 264 11.67 0.15 5.71
C LEU A 264 11.18 0.67 4.35
N VAL A 265 11.39 1.95 4.05
CA VAL A 265 10.92 2.58 2.82
C VAL A 265 12.06 2.70 1.81
N VAL A 266 11.75 2.34 0.56
CA VAL A 266 12.63 2.54 -0.59
C VAL A 266 11.86 3.37 -1.63
N HIS A 267 12.44 4.47 -2.07
CA HIS A 267 11.86 5.32 -3.10
C HIS A 267 12.37 4.90 -4.49
N VAL A 268 11.46 4.59 -5.40
CA VAL A 268 11.79 4.28 -6.79
C VAL A 268 11.48 5.48 -7.64
N ILE A 269 12.48 5.96 -8.39
CA ILE A 269 12.39 7.20 -9.17
C ILE A 269 12.75 6.89 -10.63
N PRO A 270 11.84 7.13 -11.58
CA PRO A 270 12.17 7.05 -13.00
C PRO A 270 13.24 8.09 -13.35
N ALA A 271 14.32 7.63 -13.97
CA ALA A 271 15.39 8.49 -14.46
C ALA A 271 14.85 9.39 -15.59
N PRO A 272 15.21 10.69 -15.59
CA PRO A 272 14.98 11.54 -16.76
C PRO A 272 15.76 11.01 -17.98
N ASP A 273 15.18 11.14 -19.17
CA ASP A 273 15.76 10.61 -20.42
C ASP A 273 17.17 11.14 -20.70
N ALA A 274 17.46 12.38 -20.30
CA ALA A 274 18.79 12.99 -20.38
C ALA A 274 19.85 12.27 -19.50
N ILE A 275 19.46 11.79 -18.31
CA ILE A 275 20.34 11.07 -17.40
C ILE A 275 20.60 9.65 -17.91
N LEU A 276 19.58 9.01 -18.47
CA LEU A 276 19.72 7.69 -19.11
C LEU A 276 20.66 7.77 -20.31
N SER A 277 20.43 8.75 -21.21
CA SER A 277 21.27 8.97 -22.39
C SER A 277 22.73 9.28 -22.03
N ALA A 278 22.97 10.05 -20.97
CA ALA A 278 24.32 10.33 -20.48
C ALA A 278 25.00 9.10 -19.87
N SER A 279 24.24 8.22 -19.21
CA SER A 279 24.74 6.96 -18.65
C SER A 279 25.19 5.98 -19.74
N ILE A 280 24.38 5.84 -20.80
CA ILE A 280 24.68 4.94 -21.93
C ILE A 280 25.95 5.41 -22.65
N LYS A 281 26.08 6.71 -22.90
CA LYS A 281 27.29 7.31 -23.51
C LYS A 281 28.55 7.09 -22.65
N ALA A 282 28.41 7.14 -21.33
CA ALA A 282 29.53 6.96 -20.40
C ALA A 282 30.00 5.50 -20.28
N GLN A 283 29.11 4.52 -20.50
CA GLN A 283 29.47 3.09 -20.52
C GLN A 283 30.37 2.75 -21.71
N GLY A 284 30.17 3.39 -22.87
CA GLY A 284 31.04 3.21 -24.04
C GLY A 284 32.40 3.93 -23.95
N SER A 285 32.58 4.84 -22.98
CA SER A 285 33.78 5.71 -22.91
C SER A 285 34.72 5.39 -21.73
N GLY A 286 34.50 4.30 -21.00
CA GLY A 286 35.34 3.92 -19.85
C GLY A 286 35.23 4.84 -18.63
N SER A 287 34.15 5.62 -18.51
CA SER A 287 33.93 6.52 -17.36
C SER A 287 33.68 5.74 -16.06
N SER A 288 34.37 6.14 -14.97
CA SER A 288 34.40 5.44 -13.67
C SER A 288 33.06 5.42 -12.90
N ARG A 289 32.11 6.32 -13.19
CA ARG A 289 30.79 6.35 -12.50
C ARG A 289 29.65 6.73 -13.45
N SER A 290 28.65 5.86 -13.53
CA SER A 290 27.42 6.10 -14.29
C SER A 290 26.66 7.33 -13.76
N ALA A 291 26.09 8.12 -14.68
CA ALA A 291 25.28 9.29 -14.37
C ALA A 291 24.06 8.96 -13.49
N THR A 292 23.48 7.76 -13.64
CA THR A 292 22.34 7.30 -12.82
C THR A 292 22.74 7.07 -11.36
N VAL A 293 23.97 6.60 -11.10
CA VAL A 293 24.49 6.41 -9.75
C VAL A 293 24.67 7.76 -9.04
N SER A 294 25.28 8.74 -9.71
CA SER A 294 25.43 10.10 -9.17
C SER A 294 24.07 10.75 -8.91
N TYR A 295 23.13 10.57 -9.83
CA TYR A 295 21.76 11.06 -9.67
C TYR A 295 21.04 10.43 -8.48
N CYS A 296 21.17 9.10 -8.32
CA CYS A 296 20.65 8.36 -7.17
C CYS A 296 21.21 8.91 -5.85
N LYS A 297 22.54 9.05 -5.74
CA LYS A 297 23.18 9.59 -4.53
C LYS A 297 22.76 11.02 -4.19
N ALA A 298 22.57 11.87 -5.19
CA ALA A 298 22.06 13.21 -4.97
C ALA A 298 20.62 13.20 -4.38
N LEU A 299 19.76 12.30 -4.87
CA LEU A 299 18.40 12.13 -4.37
C LEU A 299 18.38 11.55 -2.95
N GLU A 300 19.22 10.56 -2.64
CA GLU A 300 19.39 10.01 -1.30
C GLU A 300 19.80 11.09 -0.29
N ALA A 301 20.82 11.91 -0.65
CA ALA A 301 21.30 13.00 0.19
C ALA A 301 20.19 14.04 0.44
N ARG A 302 19.44 14.39 -0.61
CA ARG A 302 18.32 15.32 -0.54
C ARG A 302 17.19 14.80 0.36
N LEU A 303 16.76 13.56 0.18
CA LEU A 303 15.72 12.94 1.02
C LEU A 303 16.14 12.85 2.47
N THR A 304 17.38 12.41 2.70
CA THR A 304 17.93 12.29 4.06
C THR A 304 17.99 13.67 4.73
N ALA A 305 18.39 14.72 4.01
CA ALA A 305 18.39 16.09 4.53
C ALA A 305 16.96 16.59 4.84
N LEU A 306 16.01 16.37 3.93
CA LEU A 306 14.60 16.74 4.11
C LEU A 306 14.01 16.05 5.34
N PHE A 307 14.14 14.72 5.46
CA PHE A 307 13.51 14.00 6.57
C PHE A 307 14.21 14.24 7.91
N ARG A 308 15.51 14.55 7.92
CA ARG A 308 16.21 14.98 9.16
C ARG A 308 15.65 16.28 9.72
N SER A 309 15.03 17.14 8.90
CA SER A 309 14.39 18.36 9.40
C SER A 309 13.04 18.10 10.10
N LEU A 310 12.51 16.87 10.08
CA LEU A 310 11.31 16.50 10.82
C LEU A 310 11.66 16.29 12.31
N ARG A 311 11.06 17.10 13.18
CA ARG A 311 11.17 16.94 14.64
C ARG A 311 10.43 15.69 15.12
N GLY A 312 10.78 15.20 16.31
CA GLY A 312 10.05 14.12 16.97
C GLY A 312 10.39 12.70 16.49
N ASN A 313 11.48 12.52 15.73
CA ASN A 313 11.93 11.20 15.26
C ASN A 313 10.81 10.46 14.51
N ILE A 314 10.03 11.20 13.69
CA ILE A 314 8.91 10.70 12.88
C ILE A 314 9.41 9.69 11.84
N VAL A 315 10.60 9.94 11.27
CA VAL A 315 11.28 9.06 10.32
C VAL A 315 12.57 8.58 10.95
N GLY A 316 12.78 7.27 10.98
CA GLY A 316 14.06 6.68 11.40
C GLY A 316 15.07 6.70 10.26
N SER A 317 16.33 6.96 10.56
CA SER A 317 17.43 6.82 9.60
C SER A 317 18.44 5.84 10.17
N LEU A 318 18.56 4.68 9.53
CA LEU A 318 19.26 3.51 10.07
C LEU A 318 19.70 2.59 8.94
N ARG A 319 20.67 1.69 9.16
CA ARG A 319 21.01 0.68 8.15
C ARG A 319 19.94 -0.40 8.14
N MET A 320 19.74 -1.07 7.00
CA MET A 320 18.76 -2.17 6.85
C MET A 320 18.71 -3.14 8.04
N ARG A 321 19.88 -3.62 8.51
CA ARG A 321 19.97 -4.57 9.62
C ARG A 321 19.48 -3.99 10.95
N ASP A 322 19.75 -2.71 11.20
CA ASP A 322 19.37 -2.04 12.43
C ASP A 322 17.86 -1.80 12.51
N ALA A 323 17.16 -1.81 11.37
CA ALA A 323 15.70 -1.69 11.31
C ALA A 323 14.99 -2.81 12.11
N LEU A 324 15.62 -3.98 12.13
CA LEU A 324 15.11 -5.19 12.79
C LEU A 324 15.61 -5.34 14.24
N SER A 325 16.38 -4.39 14.76
CA SER A 325 16.83 -4.46 16.16
C SER A 325 15.66 -4.25 17.12
N VAL A 326 15.69 -4.89 18.29
CA VAL A 326 14.64 -4.76 19.33
C VAL A 326 14.40 -3.28 19.71
N ALA A 327 15.47 -2.47 19.73
CA ALA A 327 15.40 -1.04 20.01
C ALA A 327 14.68 -0.22 18.94
N ASN A 328 14.62 -0.69 17.70
CA ASN A 328 13.92 0.00 16.60
C ASN A 328 12.53 -0.59 16.32
N LEU A 329 12.33 -1.89 16.55
CA LEU A 329 11.02 -2.55 16.46
C LEU A 329 10.02 -2.02 17.50
N SER A 330 10.50 -1.53 18.65
CA SER A 330 9.66 -0.90 19.68
C SER A 330 9.25 0.54 19.37
N LYS A 331 9.79 1.17 18.31
CA LYS A 331 9.51 2.57 17.94
C LYS A 331 8.29 2.71 17.03
N GLU A 332 7.18 2.08 17.41
CA GLU A 332 5.91 2.03 16.64
C GLU A 332 5.30 3.41 16.31
N ARG A 333 5.72 4.48 17.01
CA ARG A 333 5.35 5.86 16.70
C ARG A 333 6.00 6.42 15.42
N ARG A 334 7.08 5.80 14.94
CA ARG A 334 7.71 6.17 13.66
C ARG A 334 6.78 5.83 12.52
N VAL A 335 6.72 6.69 11.51
CA VAL A 335 5.98 6.40 10.28
C VAL A 335 6.69 5.33 9.48
N PHE A 336 8.00 5.51 9.27
CA PHE A 336 8.86 4.57 8.57
C PHE A 336 10.34 4.75 8.95
N ASN A 337 11.17 3.81 8.50
CA ASN A 337 12.62 3.91 8.53
C ASN A 337 13.17 4.05 7.10
N LEU A 338 14.28 4.76 6.95
CA LEU A 338 15.05 4.89 5.71
C LEU A 338 16.44 4.31 5.90
N ASP A 339 16.89 3.61 4.86
CA ASP A 339 18.29 3.22 4.74
C ASP A 339 19.16 4.41 4.35
N LEU A 340 20.22 4.64 5.12
CA LEU A 340 21.17 5.74 4.89
C LEU A 340 21.86 5.65 3.52
N THR A 341 22.01 4.45 2.96
CA THR A 341 22.82 4.22 1.75
C THR A 341 22.06 3.70 0.55
N HIS A 342 20.79 3.33 0.71
CA HIS A 342 19.95 2.65 -0.30
C HIS A 342 18.47 3.05 -0.21
N CYS A 343 18.16 4.27 0.24
CA CYS A 343 16.76 4.72 0.32
C CYS A 343 16.16 5.14 -1.02
N VAL A 344 16.97 5.25 -2.07
CA VAL A 344 16.52 5.59 -3.42
C VAL A 344 17.05 4.56 -4.41
N VAL A 345 16.20 4.18 -5.35
CA VAL A 345 16.58 3.44 -6.55
C VAL A 345 16.12 4.23 -7.76
N VAL A 346 17.04 4.46 -8.68
CA VAL A 346 16.76 5.11 -9.97
C VAL A 346 16.60 4.02 -11.03
N VAL A 347 15.43 3.98 -11.67
CA VAL A 347 15.09 2.99 -12.71
C VAL A 347 14.79 3.69 -14.03
N SER A 348 14.83 2.98 -15.16
CA SER A 348 14.38 3.55 -16.42
C SER A 348 12.88 3.87 -16.38
N ARG A 349 12.47 4.85 -17.19
CA ARG A 349 11.04 5.14 -17.35
C ARG A 349 10.27 3.92 -17.85
N ARG A 350 10.86 3.12 -18.75
CA ARG A 350 10.23 1.91 -19.28
C ARG A 350 9.89 0.93 -18.17
N THR A 351 10.82 0.67 -17.24
CA THR A 351 10.55 -0.22 -16.09
C THR A 351 9.52 0.34 -15.12
N ALA A 352 9.50 1.65 -14.92
CA ALA A 352 8.53 2.28 -14.02
C ALA A 352 7.15 2.51 -14.64
N THR A 353 6.95 2.26 -15.94
CA THR A 353 5.71 2.59 -16.65
C THR A 353 5.12 1.37 -17.36
N ALA A 354 3.91 1.53 -17.90
CA ALA A 354 3.26 0.52 -18.71
C ALA A 354 4.01 0.23 -20.03
N ASP A 355 4.88 1.14 -20.48
CA ASP A 355 5.66 1.00 -21.72
C ASP A 355 6.65 -0.17 -21.66
N GLY A 356 7.05 -0.60 -20.46
CA GLY A 356 7.92 -1.76 -20.25
C GLY A 356 7.18 -3.10 -20.15
N ARG A 357 5.87 -3.13 -20.38
CA ARG A 357 5.07 -4.37 -20.39
C ARG A 357 5.37 -5.20 -21.64
N ALA A 358 5.30 -6.52 -21.51
CA ALA A 358 5.52 -7.42 -22.63
C ALA A 358 4.52 -7.16 -23.77
N GLU A 359 3.26 -6.85 -23.45
CA GLU A 359 2.23 -6.52 -24.42
C GLU A 359 2.50 -5.21 -25.14
N ALA A 360 2.97 -4.18 -24.42
CA ALA A 360 3.35 -2.91 -25.02
C ALA A 360 4.61 -3.04 -25.89
N GLN A 361 5.57 -3.87 -25.47
CA GLN A 361 6.76 -4.19 -26.26
C GLN A 361 6.41 -4.94 -27.54
N LEU A 362 5.49 -5.91 -27.46
CA LEU A 362 4.98 -6.62 -28.63
C LEU A 362 4.20 -5.67 -29.54
N GLY A 363 3.35 -4.80 -29.00
CA GLY A 363 2.64 -3.77 -29.77
C GLY A 363 3.61 -2.86 -30.51
N ASN A 364 4.61 -2.31 -29.82
CA ASN A 364 5.64 -1.48 -30.45
C ASN A 364 6.43 -2.23 -31.54
N LEU A 365 6.69 -3.53 -31.35
CA LEU A 365 7.32 -4.36 -32.36
C LEU A 365 6.42 -4.52 -33.58
N LEU A 366 5.15 -4.83 -33.39
CA LEU A 366 4.17 -4.97 -34.47
C LEU A 366 3.96 -3.64 -35.22
N ASP A 367 3.85 -2.53 -34.50
CA ASP A 367 3.76 -1.19 -35.09
C ASP A 367 5.01 -0.84 -35.90
N ALA A 368 6.19 -1.23 -35.41
CA ALA A 368 7.44 -1.06 -36.15
C ALA A 368 7.48 -1.91 -37.43
N LEU A 369 6.96 -3.15 -37.37
CA LEU A 369 6.83 -4.03 -38.53
C LEU A 369 5.82 -3.49 -39.56
N ASP A 370 4.72 -2.88 -39.11
CA ASP A 370 3.70 -2.28 -39.97
C ASP A 370 4.17 -0.95 -40.59
N SER A 371 5.13 -0.28 -39.96
CA SER A 371 5.68 1.01 -40.42
C SER A 371 6.61 0.93 -41.64
N SER A 372 6.25 0.18 -42.68
CA SER A 372 6.91 0.17 -44.00
C SER A 372 8.44 0.00 -43.98
N ILE A 373 8.98 -0.69 -42.96
CA ILE A 373 10.40 -1.05 -42.92
C ILE A 373 10.55 -2.33 -43.75
N SER A 374 11.48 -2.37 -44.70
CA SER A 374 11.70 -3.59 -45.47
C SER A 374 12.10 -4.72 -44.52
N VAL A 375 11.64 -5.95 -44.76
CA VAL A 375 12.01 -7.13 -43.96
C VAL A 375 13.53 -7.27 -43.85
N ASP A 376 14.26 -6.85 -44.89
CA ASP A 376 15.72 -6.81 -44.91
C ASP A 376 16.34 -5.75 -43.98
N ASP A 377 15.67 -4.62 -43.73
CA ASP A 377 16.13 -3.60 -42.78
C ASP A 377 15.83 -4.01 -41.34
N ILE A 378 14.71 -4.68 -41.08
CA ILE A 378 14.36 -5.27 -39.77
C ILE A 378 15.35 -6.40 -39.40
N LEU A 379 15.69 -7.27 -40.35
CA LEU A 379 16.65 -8.37 -40.12
C LEU A 379 18.10 -7.87 -39.99
N LYS A 380 18.41 -6.69 -40.54
CA LYS A 380 19.70 -6.01 -40.35
C LYS A 380 19.76 -5.17 -39.07
N ASP A 381 18.62 -4.81 -38.50
CA ASP A 381 18.58 -4.12 -37.22
C ASP A 381 18.79 -5.11 -36.06
N ILE A 382 20.07 -5.43 -35.84
CA ILE A 382 20.55 -6.29 -34.76
C ILE A 382 20.06 -5.76 -33.39
N SER A 383 19.68 -4.48 -33.27
CA SER A 383 19.15 -3.92 -32.02
C SER A 383 17.77 -4.45 -31.64
N LEU A 384 16.99 -4.98 -32.60
CA LEU A 384 15.69 -5.63 -32.34
C LEU A 384 15.84 -7.06 -31.79
N LEU A 385 16.95 -7.73 -32.10
CA LEU A 385 17.29 -9.08 -31.63
C LEU A 385 18.24 -9.08 -30.43
N GLN A 386 18.81 -7.92 -30.08
CA GLN A 386 19.51 -7.79 -28.82
C GLN A 386 18.50 -7.98 -27.68
N PRO A 387 18.86 -8.75 -26.63
CA PRO A 387 18.13 -8.69 -25.38
C PRO A 387 17.95 -7.20 -25.05
N PRO A 388 16.75 -6.75 -24.62
CA PRO A 388 16.56 -5.36 -24.23
C PRO A 388 17.71 -5.04 -23.29
N ALA A 389 18.54 -4.05 -23.66
CA ALA A 389 19.75 -3.73 -22.91
C ALA A 389 19.39 -3.74 -21.42
N ASP A 390 20.25 -4.35 -20.60
CA ASP A 390 20.15 -4.43 -19.13
C ASP A 390 20.27 -3.02 -18.48
N ASP A 391 19.59 -2.03 -19.06
CA ASP A 391 19.55 -0.61 -18.73
C ASP A 391 18.89 -0.32 -17.39
N ASP A 392 18.44 -1.36 -16.69
CA ASP A 392 17.84 -1.26 -15.38
C ASP A 392 18.67 -1.96 -14.30
N MET A 393 19.97 -1.67 -14.30
CA MET A 393 20.85 -1.86 -13.14
C MET A 393 20.18 -1.41 -11.83
N GLY A 394 19.37 -0.34 -11.88
CA GLY A 394 18.57 0.10 -10.73
C GLY A 394 17.53 -0.93 -10.30
N PHE A 395 16.77 -1.50 -11.23
CA PHE A 395 15.79 -2.54 -10.93
C PHE A 395 16.44 -3.81 -10.40
N GLN A 396 17.56 -4.24 -10.98
CA GLN A 396 18.33 -5.36 -10.45
C GLN A 396 18.82 -5.10 -9.01
N GLN A 397 19.33 -3.89 -8.75
CA GLN A 397 19.71 -3.46 -7.39
C GLN A 397 18.52 -3.46 -6.43
N LEU A 398 17.33 -3.00 -6.86
CA LEU A 398 16.12 -3.08 -6.05
C LEU A 398 15.78 -4.53 -5.70
N ASN A 399 15.78 -5.44 -6.68
CA ASN A 399 15.49 -6.85 -6.43
C ASN A 399 16.50 -7.47 -5.46
N GLN A 400 17.80 -7.21 -5.65
CA GLN A 400 18.83 -7.67 -4.71
C GLN A 400 18.61 -7.09 -3.30
N TYR A 401 18.24 -5.82 -3.19
CA TYR A 401 17.96 -5.15 -1.93
C TYR A 401 16.74 -5.74 -1.21
N VAL A 402 15.64 -5.96 -1.94
CA VAL A 402 14.42 -6.60 -1.44
C VAL A 402 14.72 -8.01 -0.95
N GLN A 403 15.40 -8.83 -1.76
CA GLN A 403 15.75 -10.20 -1.39
C GLN A 403 16.66 -10.25 -0.16
N LYS A 404 17.65 -9.35 -0.07
CA LYS A 404 18.50 -9.21 1.13
C LYS A 404 17.69 -8.86 2.38
N TYR A 405 16.71 -7.96 2.26
CA TYR A 405 15.84 -7.61 3.39
C TYR A 405 14.94 -8.77 3.80
N LEU A 406 14.31 -9.46 2.86
CA LEU A 406 13.48 -10.63 3.12
C LEU A 406 14.28 -11.74 3.82
N HIS A 407 15.50 -12.01 3.34
CA HIS A 407 16.40 -12.97 3.97
C HIS A 407 16.70 -12.59 5.43
N LEU A 408 17.00 -11.31 5.70
CA LEU A 408 17.21 -10.84 7.08
C LEU A 408 15.97 -10.98 7.95
N LEU A 409 14.79 -10.67 7.41
CA LEU A 409 13.51 -10.75 8.13
C LEU A 409 13.19 -12.19 8.55
N PHE A 410 13.33 -13.15 7.62
CA PHE A 410 13.13 -14.57 7.92
C PHE A 410 14.22 -15.13 8.86
N SER A 411 15.48 -14.72 8.68
CA SER A 411 16.57 -15.11 9.58
C SER A 411 16.33 -14.61 11.01
N PHE A 412 15.85 -13.38 11.14
CA PHE A 412 15.54 -12.77 12.44
C PHE A 412 14.37 -13.46 13.15
N SER A 413 13.32 -13.80 12.39
CA SER A 413 12.14 -14.48 12.94
C SER A 413 12.37 -15.96 13.27
N SER A 414 13.39 -16.61 12.71
CA SER A 414 13.68 -18.04 12.92
C SER A 414 14.53 -18.32 14.17
N SER A 415 15.00 -17.27 14.86
CA SER A 415 15.80 -17.41 16.07
C SER A 415 14.92 -17.83 17.24
N GLY A 416 14.73 -19.15 17.40
CA GLY A 416 14.03 -19.82 18.50
C GLY A 416 14.69 -19.67 19.87
N SER A 417 15.02 -18.45 20.27
CA SER A 417 15.41 -18.17 21.64
C SER A 417 14.20 -18.37 22.54
N LYS A 418 14.35 -19.27 23.51
CA LYS A 418 13.34 -19.64 24.52
C LYS A 418 12.85 -18.44 25.36
N ASP A 419 13.53 -17.28 25.24
CA ASP A 419 13.27 -16.06 26.00
C ASP A 419 12.60 -14.95 25.19
N SER A 420 12.51 -15.05 23.86
CA SER A 420 11.73 -14.10 23.05
C SER A 420 10.27 -14.54 23.03
N SER A 421 9.51 -14.11 24.04
CA SER A 421 8.04 -13.96 23.96
C SER A 421 7.71 -13.48 22.54
N GLY A 422 6.82 -14.18 21.80
CA GLY A 422 6.53 -14.06 20.35
C GLY A 422 6.08 -12.67 19.81
N ARG A 423 6.65 -11.60 20.35
CA ARG A 423 6.49 -10.18 20.05
C ARG A 423 7.30 -9.74 18.85
N THR A 424 8.21 -10.58 18.37
CA THR A 424 9.07 -10.31 17.21
C THR A 424 9.10 -11.48 16.23
N GLU A 425 8.10 -12.36 16.30
CA GLU A 425 7.92 -13.41 15.30
C GLU A 425 7.07 -12.88 14.14
N LEU A 426 7.41 -13.23 12.91
CA LEU A 426 6.57 -12.93 11.76
C LEU A 426 5.22 -13.63 11.89
N LEU A 427 4.14 -12.94 11.51
CA LEU A 427 2.80 -13.50 11.56
C LEU A 427 2.59 -14.50 10.43
N SER A 428 1.67 -15.45 10.65
CA SER A 428 1.08 -16.24 9.56
C SER A 428 0.07 -15.40 8.74
N PRO A 429 -0.26 -15.79 7.49
CA PRO A 429 -1.22 -15.07 6.66
C PRO A 429 -2.55 -14.81 7.38
N SER A 430 -3.12 -15.82 8.01
CA SER A 430 -4.40 -15.72 8.72
C SER A 430 -4.34 -14.76 9.92
N GLN A 431 -3.25 -14.79 10.68
CA GLN A 431 -3.01 -13.86 11.79
C GLN A 431 -2.84 -12.42 11.29
N TRP A 432 -2.08 -12.23 10.21
CA TRP A 432 -1.87 -10.91 9.62
C TRP A 432 -3.18 -10.33 9.07
N VAL A 433 -3.95 -11.10 8.29
CA VAL A 433 -5.24 -10.67 7.74
C VAL A 433 -6.23 -10.31 8.85
N LYS A 434 -6.29 -11.12 9.92
CA LYS A 434 -7.13 -10.82 11.09
C LYS A 434 -6.72 -9.51 11.77
N ALA A 435 -5.42 -9.28 11.96
CA ALA A 435 -4.90 -8.05 12.54
C ALA A 435 -5.18 -6.83 11.65
N PHE A 436 -4.97 -6.95 10.33
CA PHE A 436 -5.23 -5.90 9.36
C PHE A 436 -6.72 -5.51 9.33
N HIS A 437 -7.63 -6.48 9.27
CA HIS A 437 -9.07 -6.18 9.35
C HIS A 437 -9.47 -5.54 10.68
N GLY A 438 -8.82 -5.93 11.79
CA GLY A 438 -8.98 -5.26 13.08
C GLY A 438 -8.60 -3.78 13.00
N LEU A 439 -7.45 -3.47 12.38
CA LEU A 439 -6.98 -2.10 12.15
C LEU A 439 -7.96 -1.29 11.29
N VAL A 440 -8.41 -1.85 10.15
CA VAL A 440 -9.39 -1.20 9.26
C VAL A 440 -10.71 -0.90 9.99
N LYS A 441 -11.24 -1.85 10.77
CA LYS A 441 -12.44 -1.63 11.59
C LYS A 441 -12.23 -0.54 12.64
N GLY A 442 -11.06 -0.53 13.28
CA GLY A 442 -10.67 0.54 14.21
C GLY A 442 -10.68 1.90 13.52
N TYR A 443 -10.06 1.99 12.33
CA TYR A 443 -10.02 3.20 11.52
C TYR A 443 -11.43 3.71 11.22
N ILE A 444 -12.32 2.87 10.69
CA ILE A 444 -13.70 3.26 10.33
C ILE A 444 -14.45 3.84 11.54
N ARG A 445 -14.28 3.25 12.73
CA ARG A 445 -14.89 3.77 13.97
C ARG A 445 -14.32 5.13 14.36
N MET A 446 -13.00 5.30 14.26
CA MET A 446 -12.34 6.57 14.53
C MET A 446 -12.81 7.67 13.59
N ASP A 447 -12.94 7.38 12.29
CA ASP A 447 -13.42 8.33 11.29
C ASP A 447 -14.89 8.70 11.52
N SER A 448 -15.74 7.70 11.83
CA SER A 448 -17.14 7.94 12.20
C SER A 448 -17.28 8.84 13.43
N LYS A 449 -16.40 8.64 14.43
CA LYS A 449 -16.35 9.49 15.62
C LYS A 449 -15.97 10.94 15.27
N ARG A 450 -14.97 11.14 14.39
CA ARG A 450 -14.59 12.50 13.93
C ARG A 450 -15.73 13.21 13.22
N LEU A 451 -16.46 12.49 12.36
CA LEU A 451 -17.61 13.05 11.66
C LEU A 451 -18.72 13.45 12.65
N GLN A 452 -18.96 12.65 13.68
CA GLN A 452 -19.93 12.98 14.74
C GLN A 452 -19.49 14.20 15.57
N GLU A 453 -18.21 14.29 15.93
CA GLU A 453 -17.65 15.43 16.67
C GLU A 453 -17.69 16.73 15.83
N ALA A 454 -17.36 16.65 14.54
CA ALA A 454 -17.46 17.78 13.62
C ALA A 454 -18.91 18.26 13.45
N ALA A 455 -19.86 17.33 13.27
CA ALA A 455 -21.28 17.67 13.17
C ALA A 455 -21.82 18.29 14.47
N ALA A 456 -21.32 17.85 15.63
CA ALA A 456 -21.70 18.41 16.92
C ALA A 456 -21.17 19.85 17.11
N LEU A 457 -19.95 20.13 16.65
CA LEU A 457 -19.37 21.48 16.67
C LEU A 457 -20.14 22.45 15.77
N GLU A 458 -20.42 22.05 14.53
CA GLU A 458 -21.23 22.85 13.58
C GLU A 458 -22.65 23.13 14.13
N ALA A 459 -23.26 22.14 14.80
CA ALA A 459 -24.55 22.33 15.45
C ALA A 459 -24.49 23.26 16.67
N ALA A 460 -23.37 23.29 17.39
CA ALA A 460 -23.16 24.22 18.50
C ALA A 460 -22.96 25.66 18.02
N GLU A 461 -22.13 25.86 16.99
CA GLU A 461 -21.91 27.18 16.36
C GLU A 461 -23.20 27.74 15.72
N SER A 462 -24.00 26.88 15.10
CA SER A 462 -25.31 27.26 14.56
C SER A 462 -26.31 27.68 15.64
N ARG A 463 -26.27 27.05 16.82
CA ARG A 463 -27.10 27.41 17.98
C ARG A 463 -26.68 28.74 18.60
N GLU A 464 -25.39 29.00 18.69
CA GLU A 464 -24.87 30.31 19.13
C GLU A 464 -25.25 31.43 18.15
N ALA A 465 -25.16 31.18 16.83
CA ALA A 465 -25.58 32.14 15.81
C ALA A 465 -27.10 32.43 15.84
N THR A 466 -27.94 31.46 16.21
CA THR A 466 -29.38 31.69 16.41
C THR A 466 -29.69 32.48 17.68
N ASN A 467 -28.91 32.29 18.75
CA ASN A 467 -29.11 33.05 20.00
C ASN A 467 -28.77 34.54 19.84
N TYR A 468 -27.79 34.90 19.00
CA TYR A 468 -27.52 36.31 18.68
C TYR A 468 -28.59 36.97 17.77
N LYS A 469 -29.37 36.19 17.02
CA LYS A 469 -30.48 36.70 16.18
C LYS A 469 -31.84 36.72 16.90
N ALA A 470 -31.95 36.13 18.09
CA ALA A 470 -33.17 36.10 18.90
C ALA A 470 -33.28 37.25 19.91
N SER A 471 -32.53 38.35 19.74
CA SER A 471 -32.81 39.61 20.43
C SER A 471 -33.23 40.69 19.44
N PRO A 472 -34.55 40.89 19.34
CA PRO A 472 -35.06 42.25 19.26
C PRO A 472 -36.14 42.48 20.34
N VAL A 473 -36.24 43.75 20.79
CA VAL A 473 -37.37 44.36 21.53
C VAL A 473 -37.30 44.13 23.07
N LEU A 474 -37.21 45.10 24.00
CA LEU A 474 -37.60 46.52 24.17
C LEU A 474 -36.57 47.21 25.12
N ALA A 475 -36.39 48.54 25.16
CA ALA A 475 -37.45 49.55 25.25
C ALA A 475 -37.06 50.94 24.70
N PRO A 476 -38.02 51.71 24.19
CA PRO A 476 -37.98 53.16 24.16
C PRO A 476 -38.51 53.77 25.48
N TYR A 477 -38.13 55.04 25.69
CA TYR A 477 -38.33 55.95 26.83
C TYR A 477 -37.20 55.99 27.85
#